data_AF-A0A507APY1-F1
#
_entry.id   AF-A0A507APY1-F1
#
_cell.length_a   1.000
_cell.length_b   1.000
_cell.length_c   1.000
_cell.angle_alpha   90.00
_cell.angle_beta   90.00
_cell.angle_gamma   90.00
#
_symmetry.space_group_name_H-M   'P 1'
#
loop_
_entity.id
_entity.type
_entity.pdbx_description
1 polymer ?
#
loop_
_entity_poly.entity_id
_entity_poly.type
_entity_poly.pdbx_seq_one_letter_code
_entity_poly.pdbx_strand_id
1 'polypeptide(L)'
;MASKAVAKAAGGLMAISTKQTLQSVGVWERLRKALAIDPNRSNGVPLNPYFRYPTPGQLDPMSYDDPVTVPAGDIADNPYWKRDARRSYAALSVVRQADAVALLSVGSAAQPKAELVGEAGSRALVTAEHEGREKGLAAFFESRSPAAVAEDVLPGGLPPLPSGDSKASGEWKVHEYGLAEEASYPDDDSTSLEIVYADEMQMLLPMGN
;
A
#
# COMPACT_ATOMS: atom_id res chain seq x y z
N MET A 1 -20.58 26.32 13.68
CA MET A 1 -20.47 27.49 12.79
C MET A 1 -19.13 28.22 12.87
N ALA A 2 -18.49 28.34 14.04
CA ALA A 2 -17.16 28.97 14.15
C ALA A 2 -15.99 28.11 13.61
N SER A 3 -16.08 26.77 13.68
CA SER A 3 -15.01 25.85 13.23
C SER A 3 -14.79 25.86 11.71
N LYS A 4 -15.86 25.78 10.90
CA LYS A 4 -15.77 25.82 9.43
C LYS A 4 -15.21 27.15 8.89
N ALA A 5 -15.42 28.27 9.59
CA ALA A 5 -14.86 29.57 9.20
C ALA A 5 -13.37 29.72 9.53
N VAL A 6 -12.91 29.11 10.63
CA VAL A 6 -11.49 29.09 11.03
C VAL A 6 -10.67 28.13 10.15
N ALA A 7 -11.24 27.01 9.72
CA ALA A 7 -10.57 26.05 8.83
C ALA A 7 -10.37 26.57 7.39
N LYS A 8 -11.32 27.35 6.85
CA LYS A 8 -11.13 28.05 5.55
C LYS A 8 -9.91 28.97 5.55
N ALA A 9 -9.54 29.51 6.71
CA ALA A 9 -8.37 30.36 6.90
C ALA A 9 -7.05 29.57 7.02
N ALA A 10 -7.08 28.26 7.27
CA ALA A 10 -5.88 27.43 7.41
C ALA A 10 -5.41 26.76 6.09
N GLY A 11 -6.31 26.54 5.11
CA GLY A 11 -5.92 25.84 3.87
C GLY A 11 -6.55 26.30 2.54
N GLY A 12 -7.58 27.15 2.55
CA GLY A 12 -8.38 27.39 1.33
C GLY A 12 -8.23 28.79 0.70
N LEU A 13 -8.02 29.83 1.50
CA LEU A 13 -7.98 31.22 1.02
C LEU A 13 -6.71 31.93 1.50
N MET A 14 -5.71 31.99 0.63
CA MET A 14 -4.49 32.76 0.85
C MET A 14 -4.66 34.19 0.34
N ALA A 15 -4.23 35.16 1.16
CA ALA A 15 -4.22 36.56 0.77
C ALA A 15 -3.37 36.78 -0.49
N ILE A 16 -3.74 37.73 -1.34
CA ILE A 16 -2.98 38.01 -2.57
C ILE A 16 -1.53 38.44 -2.30
N SER A 17 -1.29 39.13 -1.19
CA SER A 17 0.05 39.57 -0.79
C SER A 17 1.02 38.42 -0.53
N THR A 18 0.52 37.22 -0.21
CA THR A 18 1.36 36.03 0.00
C THR A 18 1.57 35.23 -1.29
N LYS A 19 0.94 35.65 -2.41
CA LYS A 19 1.08 35.00 -3.72
C LYS A 19 2.18 35.69 -4.53
N GLN A 20 3.11 34.91 -5.07
CA GLN A 20 4.26 35.39 -5.84
C GLN A 20 3.90 35.76 -7.28
N THR A 21 2.94 36.68 -7.44
CA THR A 21 2.47 37.17 -8.75
C THR A 21 2.46 38.69 -8.80
N LEU A 22 2.60 39.26 -10.00
CA LEU A 22 2.53 40.71 -10.22
C LEU A 22 1.15 41.25 -9.82
N GLN A 23 1.13 42.32 -9.01
CA GLN A 23 -0.13 42.91 -8.51
C GLN A 23 -0.37 44.31 -9.06
N SER A 24 -1.64 44.71 -9.07
CA SER A 24 -2.02 46.11 -9.26
C SER A 24 -1.55 46.94 -8.06
N VAL A 25 -1.27 48.22 -8.28
CA VAL A 25 -0.81 49.16 -7.24
C VAL A 25 -1.69 50.41 -7.19
N GLY A 26 -1.75 51.06 -6.02
CA GLY A 26 -2.43 52.34 -5.84
C GLY A 26 -3.95 52.27 -6.07
N VAL A 27 -4.48 53.24 -6.85
CA VAL A 27 -5.92 53.35 -7.12
C VAL A 27 -6.45 52.13 -7.90
N TRP A 28 -5.62 51.55 -8.78
CA TRP A 28 -6.00 50.37 -9.57
C TRP A 28 -6.22 49.12 -8.71
N GLU A 29 -5.51 48.99 -7.58
CA GLU A 29 -5.73 47.89 -6.65
C GLU A 29 -7.05 48.04 -5.90
N ARG A 30 -7.44 49.28 -5.56
CA ARG A 30 -8.75 49.56 -4.95
C ARG A 30 -9.88 49.23 -5.91
N LEU A 31 -9.73 49.60 -7.18
CA LEU A 31 -10.69 49.27 -8.23
C LEU A 31 -10.79 47.75 -8.46
N ARG A 32 -9.65 47.05 -8.55
CA ARG A 32 -9.60 45.59 -8.70
C ARG A 32 -10.32 44.89 -7.54
N LYS A 33 -10.06 45.30 -6.29
CA LYS A 33 -10.74 44.74 -5.12
C LYS A 33 -12.25 44.98 -5.13
N ALA A 34 -12.71 46.10 -5.67
CA ALA A 34 -14.14 46.42 -5.76
C ALA A 34 -14.87 45.68 -6.88
N LEU A 35 -14.20 45.39 -8.00
CA LEU A 35 -14.82 44.78 -9.19
C LEU A 35 -14.55 43.28 -9.36
N ALA A 36 -13.58 42.70 -8.64
CA ALA A 36 -13.28 41.28 -8.72
C ALA A 36 -14.29 40.42 -7.93
N ILE A 37 -14.76 39.32 -8.53
CA ILE A 37 -15.64 38.32 -7.88
C ILE A 37 -14.95 37.72 -6.65
N ASP A 38 -13.66 37.38 -6.78
CA ASP A 38 -12.82 36.98 -5.66
C ASP A 38 -11.59 37.90 -5.59
N PRO A 39 -11.53 38.84 -4.63
CA PRO A 39 -10.41 39.74 -4.48
C PRO A 39 -9.15 39.04 -4.00
N ASN A 40 -9.21 37.76 -3.59
CA ASN A 40 -8.05 36.92 -3.26
C ASN A 40 -7.46 36.19 -4.48
N ARG A 41 -8.09 36.27 -5.67
CA ARG A 41 -7.58 35.63 -6.89
C ARG A 41 -6.46 36.44 -7.54
N SER A 42 -5.35 35.78 -7.87
CA SER A 42 -4.20 36.39 -8.58
C SER A 42 -4.37 36.38 -10.10
N ASN A 43 -3.61 37.22 -10.81
CA ASN A 43 -3.55 37.25 -12.29
C ASN A 43 -2.70 36.11 -12.89
N GLY A 44 -1.93 35.38 -12.08
CA GLY A 44 -1.09 34.26 -12.53
C GLY A 44 0.19 34.67 -13.28
N VAL A 45 0.54 35.97 -13.29
CA VAL A 45 1.79 36.46 -13.90
C VAL A 45 2.89 36.43 -12.85
N PRO A 46 3.94 35.60 -12.99
CA PRO A 46 5.02 35.53 -12.01
C PRO A 46 5.79 36.85 -11.90
N LEU A 47 6.44 37.08 -10.76
CA LEU A 47 7.32 38.24 -10.57
C LEU A 47 8.66 38.01 -11.27
N ASN A 48 8.94 38.72 -12.36
CA ASN A 48 10.19 38.62 -13.12
C ASN A 48 11.49 38.70 -12.28
N PRO A 49 11.59 39.53 -11.22
CA PRO A 49 12.82 39.61 -10.42
C PRO A 49 13.14 38.37 -9.59
N TYR A 50 12.15 37.50 -9.34
CA TYR A 50 12.29 36.33 -8.45
C TYR A 50 12.03 35.02 -9.17
N PHE A 51 11.13 35.02 -10.15
CA PHE A 51 10.80 33.82 -10.89
C PHE A 51 11.94 33.47 -11.85
N ARG A 52 12.65 32.37 -11.56
CA ARG A 52 13.77 31.87 -12.37
C ARG A 52 14.92 32.89 -12.48
N TYR A 53 15.15 33.63 -11.39
CA TYR A 53 16.28 34.53 -11.24
C TYR A 53 17.00 34.21 -9.92
N PRO A 54 18.30 33.85 -9.94
CA PRO A 54 19.18 33.73 -11.10
C PRO A 54 18.70 32.68 -12.12
N THR A 55 19.06 32.89 -13.39
CA THR A 55 18.75 31.86 -14.41
C THR A 55 19.51 30.57 -14.09
N PRO A 56 19.02 29.38 -14.51
CA PRO A 56 19.68 28.12 -14.14
C PRO A 56 21.17 28.04 -14.50
N GLY A 57 21.61 28.71 -15.57
CA GLY A 57 23.02 28.76 -15.99
C GLY A 57 23.84 29.92 -15.44
N GLN A 58 23.26 30.78 -14.61
CA GLN A 58 23.95 31.91 -13.97
C GLN A 58 24.58 31.52 -12.63
N LEU A 59 24.19 30.36 -12.07
CA LEU A 59 24.83 29.79 -10.90
C LEU A 59 26.24 29.29 -11.28
N ASP A 60 27.19 29.44 -10.36
CA ASP A 60 28.53 28.90 -10.54
C ASP A 60 28.46 27.38 -10.70
N PRO A 61 28.93 26.79 -11.82
CA PRO A 61 28.93 25.34 -12.02
C PRO A 61 29.69 24.58 -10.93
N MET A 62 30.64 25.23 -10.24
CA MET A 62 31.44 24.63 -9.17
C MET A 62 30.78 24.72 -7.79
N SER A 63 29.62 25.37 -7.68
CA SER A 63 28.90 25.51 -6.40
C SER A 63 28.13 24.25 -5.99
N TYR A 64 27.99 23.28 -6.89
CA TYR A 64 27.25 22.05 -6.64
C TYR A 64 28.20 20.87 -6.42
N ASP A 65 28.04 20.24 -5.26
CA ASP A 65 28.67 18.97 -4.93
C ASP A 65 27.60 17.86 -4.96
N ASP A 66 27.92 16.73 -5.59
CA ASP A 66 27.02 15.58 -5.63
C ASP A 66 26.79 15.04 -4.20
N PRO A 67 25.54 15.00 -3.72
CA PRO A 67 25.25 14.53 -2.37
C PRO A 67 25.50 13.02 -2.30
N VAL A 68 26.27 12.61 -1.30
CA VAL A 68 26.51 11.20 -0.97
C VAL A 68 25.93 10.89 0.41
N THR A 69 25.37 9.69 0.58
CA THR A 69 24.82 9.25 1.86
C THR A 69 25.80 8.33 2.57
N VAL A 70 25.93 8.46 3.89
CA VAL A 70 26.62 7.48 4.73
C VAL A 70 25.63 6.36 5.07
N PRO A 71 25.96 5.07 4.84
CA PRO A 71 27.30 4.49 4.61
C PRO A 71 27.71 4.31 3.13
N ALA A 72 26.88 4.67 2.14
CA ALA A 72 27.15 4.39 0.74
C ALA A 72 28.39 5.11 0.16
N GLY A 73 28.69 6.32 0.65
CA GLY A 73 29.85 7.13 0.25
C GLY A 73 31.15 6.87 1.02
N ASP A 74 31.17 5.91 1.96
CA ASP A 74 32.37 5.63 2.74
C ASP A 74 33.47 4.97 1.87
N ILE A 75 34.71 5.42 2.06
CA ILE A 75 35.91 4.96 1.34
C ILE A 75 36.49 3.72 2.02
N ALA A 76 36.33 3.60 3.34
CA ALA A 76 36.76 2.44 4.11
C ALA A 76 35.57 1.48 4.32
N ASP A 77 35.86 0.19 4.49
CA ASP A 77 34.90 -0.84 4.93
C ASP A 77 33.56 -0.96 4.18
N ASN A 78 33.49 -0.43 2.95
CA ASN A 78 32.28 -0.39 2.12
C ASN A 78 32.41 -1.24 0.83
N PRO A 79 32.64 -2.57 0.94
CA PRO A 79 32.77 -3.41 -0.24
C PRO A 79 31.43 -3.57 -0.98
N TYR A 80 31.47 -3.52 -2.31
CA TYR A 80 30.27 -3.51 -3.15
C TYR A 80 29.32 -4.71 -2.90
N TRP A 81 29.85 -5.91 -2.66
CA TRP A 81 29.02 -7.10 -2.47
C TRP A 81 28.09 -7.06 -1.24
N LYS A 82 28.42 -6.26 -0.21
CA LYS A 82 27.54 -6.07 0.97
C LYS A 82 26.34 -5.18 0.67
N ARG A 83 26.46 -4.30 -0.33
CA ARG A 83 25.42 -3.34 -0.77
C ARG A 83 24.79 -3.71 -2.12
N ASP A 84 25.14 -4.88 -2.66
CA ASP A 84 24.60 -5.34 -3.94
C ASP A 84 23.19 -5.91 -3.76
N ALA A 85 22.20 -5.01 -3.69
CA ALA A 85 20.78 -5.38 -3.63
C ALA A 85 20.29 -6.03 -4.93
N ARG A 86 20.92 -5.71 -6.08
CA ARG A 86 20.56 -6.30 -7.37
C ARG A 86 20.77 -7.81 -7.39
N ARG A 87 21.84 -8.30 -6.75
CA ARG A 87 22.12 -9.74 -6.67
C ARG A 87 21.51 -10.42 -5.44
N SER A 88 21.13 -9.65 -4.43
CA SER A 88 20.50 -10.15 -3.20
C SER A 88 18.97 -10.12 -3.28
N TYR A 89 18.41 -10.44 -4.46
CA TYR A 89 16.96 -10.49 -4.64
C TYR A 89 16.38 -11.79 -4.04
N ALA A 90 15.16 -11.72 -3.54
CA ALA A 90 14.46 -12.91 -3.05
C ALA A 90 14.18 -13.86 -4.23
N ALA A 91 14.67 -15.10 -4.14
CA ALA A 91 14.41 -16.11 -5.16
C ALA A 91 12.92 -16.49 -5.19
N LEU A 92 12.39 -16.71 -6.39
CA LEU A 92 11.00 -17.16 -6.56
C LEU A 92 10.87 -18.60 -6.04
N SER A 93 10.01 -18.80 -5.05
CA SER A 93 9.61 -20.12 -4.57
C SER A 93 8.37 -20.59 -5.34
N VAL A 94 8.48 -21.74 -6.01
CA VAL A 94 7.36 -22.39 -6.70
C VAL A 94 7.09 -23.72 -6.02
N VAL A 95 5.89 -23.88 -5.46
CA VAL A 95 5.45 -25.12 -4.80
C VAL A 95 4.51 -25.85 -5.75
N ARG A 96 4.91 -27.05 -6.19
CA ARG A 96 4.04 -27.95 -6.98
C ARG A 96 3.27 -28.88 -6.06
N GLN A 97 2.31 -29.59 -6.64
CA GLN A 97 1.51 -30.57 -5.92
C GLN A 97 2.37 -31.67 -5.26
N ALA A 98 3.39 -32.16 -5.97
CA ALA A 98 4.33 -33.16 -5.42
C ALA A 98 5.13 -32.61 -4.25
N ASP A 99 5.57 -31.35 -4.32
CA ASP A 99 6.31 -30.68 -3.25
C ASP A 99 5.44 -30.52 -2.00
N ALA A 100 4.15 -30.19 -2.17
CA ALA A 100 3.19 -30.11 -1.07
C ALA A 100 2.94 -31.47 -0.40
N VAL A 101 2.81 -32.55 -1.19
CA VAL A 101 2.69 -33.92 -0.64
C VAL A 101 3.95 -34.35 0.11
N ALA A 102 5.13 -34.01 -0.42
CA ALA A 102 6.40 -34.25 0.27
C ALA A 102 6.45 -33.52 1.62
N LEU A 103 6.10 -32.23 1.65
CA LEU A 103 6.04 -31.45 2.90
C LEU A 103 5.05 -32.02 3.92
N LEU A 104 3.88 -32.50 3.47
CA LEU A 104 2.88 -33.08 4.37
C LEU A 104 3.30 -34.45 4.92
N SER A 105 4.03 -35.24 4.13
CA SER A 105 4.45 -36.61 4.50
C SER A 105 5.69 -36.62 5.40
N VAL A 106 6.79 -35.98 4.99
CA VAL A 106 8.07 -36.02 5.71
C VAL A 106 8.25 -34.83 6.67
N GLY A 107 7.48 -33.76 6.51
CA GLY A 107 7.57 -32.53 7.29
C GLY A 107 8.44 -31.46 6.64
N SER A 108 8.76 -30.43 7.42
CA SER A 108 9.61 -29.31 7.01
C SER A 108 10.91 -29.28 7.82
N ALA A 109 11.87 -28.45 7.40
CA ALA A 109 13.10 -28.24 8.18
C ALA A 109 12.84 -27.70 9.60
N ALA A 110 11.73 -26.97 9.80
CA ALA A 110 11.33 -26.45 11.11
C ALA A 110 10.57 -27.49 11.96
N GLN A 111 9.82 -28.39 11.32
CA GLN A 111 9.00 -29.41 11.96
C GLN A 111 9.10 -30.74 11.19
N PRO A 112 10.14 -31.56 11.46
CA PRO A 112 10.32 -32.85 10.82
C PRO A 112 9.33 -33.88 11.39
N LYS A 113 8.68 -34.66 10.52
CA LYS A 113 7.74 -35.74 10.90
C LYS A 113 8.33 -37.14 10.76
N ALA A 114 9.43 -37.26 10.01
CA ALA A 114 10.19 -38.48 9.83
C ALA A 114 11.67 -38.23 10.14
N GLU A 115 12.35 -39.24 10.67
CA GLU A 115 13.81 -39.18 10.86
C GLU A 115 14.51 -39.31 9.50
N LEU A 116 14.85 -38.17 8.90
CA LEU A 116 15.49 -38.10 7.58
C LEU A 116 17.02 -38.23 7.66
N VAL A 117 17.53 -39.20 8.43
CA VAL A 117 18.97 -39.40 8.62
C VAL A 117 19.50 -40.49 7.68
N GLY A 118 20.56 -40.18 6.93
CA GLY A 118 21.25 -41.14 6.06
C GLY A 118 20.44 -41.60 4.83
N GLU A 119 20.77 -42.79 4.30
CA GLU A 119 20.12 -43.33 3.11
C GLU A 119 18.62 -43.60 3.27
N ALA A 120 18.16 -43.89 4.49
CA ALA A 120 16.74 -44.11 4.75
C ALA A 120 15.94 -42.81 4.53
N GLY A 121 16.50 -41.66 4.94
CA GLY A 121 15.90 -40.35 4.74
C GLY A 121 15.85 -39.93 3.27
N SER A 122 16.92 -40.16 2.51
CA SER A 122 16.93 -39.84 1.07
C SER A 122 15.93 -40.69 0.29
N ARG A 123 15.80 -41.98 0.63
CA ARG A 123 14.78 -42.86 0.04
C ARG A 123 13.36 -42.39 0.38
N ALA A 124 13.11 -41.98 1.63
CA ALA A 124 11.81 -41.47 2.07
C ALA A 124 11.39 -40.19 1.31
N LEU A 125 12.33 -39.29 1.04
CA LEU A 125 12.09 -38.08 0.23
C LEU A 125 11.74 -38.41 -1.22
N VAL A 126 12.50 -39.33 -1.83
CA VAL A 126 12.26 -39.75 -3.22
C VAL A 126 10.91 -40.47 -3.35
N THR A 127 10.55 -41.32 -2.39
CA THR A 127 9.23 -41.98 -2.39
C THR A 127 8.10 -40.97 -2.26
N ALA A 128 8.23 -39.99 -1.36
CA ALA A 128 7.21 -38.98 -1.14
C ALA A 128 7.01 -38.07 -2.37
N GLU A 129 8.10 -37.68 -3.05
CA GLU A 129 8.02 -36.92 -4.28
C GLU A 129 7.38 -37.73 -5.41
N HIS A 130 7.75 -39.00 -5.55
CA HIS A 130 7.21 -39.88 -6.58
C HIS A 130 5.70 -40.13 -6.39
N GLU A 131 5.27 -40.42 -5.16
CA GLU A 131 3.85 -40.55 -4.82
C GLU A 131 3.07 -39.27 -5.10
N GLY A 132 3.64 -38.11 -4.77
CA GLY A 132 3.04 -36.81 -5.05
C GLY A 132 2.92 -36.49 -6.55
N ARG A 133 3.83 -36.99 -7.39
CA ARG A 133 3.76 -36.83 -8.86
C ARG A 133 2.76 -37.76 -9.52
N GLU A 134 2.66 -39.01 -9.07
CA GLU A 134 1.79 -40.02 -9.70
C GLU A 134 0.35 -39.97 -9.21
N LYS A 135 0.14 -39.82 -7.90
CA LYS A 135 -1.19 -39.92 -7.28
C LYS A 135 -1.80 -38.56 -6.96
N GLY A 136 -0.95 -37.54 -6.83
CA GLY A 136 -1.37 -36.18 -6.49
C GLY A 136 -1.86 -36.02 -5.03
N LEU A 137 -2.29 -34.80 -4.72
CA LEU A 137 -2.69 -34.40 -3.37
C LEU A 137 -4.02 -35.02 -2.92
N ALA A 138 -4.94 -35.29 -3.86
CA ALA A 138 -6.24 -35.88 -3.55
C ALA A 138 -6.09 -37.28 -2.95
N ALA A 139 -5.30 -38.15 -3.59
CA ALA A 139 -5.03 -39.49 -3.10
C ALA A 139 -4.29 -39.48 -1.75
N PHE A 140 -3.43 -38.49 -1.51
CA PHE A 140 -2.77 -38.32 -0.21
C PHE A 140 -3.80 -38.04 0.90
N PHE A 141 -4.78 -37.16 0.65
CA PHE A 141 -5.85 -36.88 1.61
C PHE A 141 -6.79 -38.06 1.84
N GLU A 142 -7.07 -38.88 0.82
CA GLU A 142 -7.86 -40.11 0.97
C GLU A 142 -7.13 -41.17 1.80
N SER A 143 -5.80 -41.24 1.69
CA SER A 143 -4.97 -42.22 2.42
C SER A 143 -4.77 -41.90 3.90
N ARG A 144 -5.06 -40.67 4.33
CA ARG A 144 -4.84 -40.16 5.69
C ARG A 144 -6.16 -39.89 6.40
N SER A 145 -6.14 -39.93 7.74
CA SER A 145 -7.32 -39.55 8.51
C SER A 145 -7.56 -38.02 8.38
N PRO A 146 -8.82 -37.58 8.21
CA PRO A 146 -9.14 -36.16 8.08
C PRO A 146 -8.63 -35.29 9.25
N ALA A 147 -8.59 -35.85 10.46
CA ALA A 147 -8.11 -35.16 11.66
C ALA A 147 -6.59 -34.86 11.60
N ALA A 148 -5.77 -35.81 11.13
CA ALA A 148 -4.32 -35.62 11.07
C ALA A 148 -3.93 -34.59 10.00
N VAL A 149 -4.66 -34.56 8.88
CA VAL A 149 -4.43 -33.57 7.81
C VAL A 149 -4.94 -32.19 8.21
N ALA A 150 -6.05 -32.12 8.93
CA ALA A 150 -6.61 -30.85 9.41
C ALA A 150 -5.64 -30.13 10.35
N GLU A 151 -4.92 -30.83 11.23
CA GLU A 151 -3.90 -30.21 12.10
C GLU A 151 -2.75 -29.59 11.31
N ASP A 152 -2.39 -30.17 10.16
CA ASP A 152 -1.27 -29.73 9.34
C ASP A 152 -1.60 -28.55 8.43
N VAL A 153 -2.85 -28.46 7.97
CA VAL A 153 -3.30 -27.47 6.97
C VAL A 153 -4.09 -26.34 7.63
N LEU A 154 -4.82 -26.63 8.70
CA LEU A 154 -5.72 -25.70 9.37
C LEU A 154 -5.14 -25.32 10.75
N PRO A 155 -4.49 -24.16 10.87
CA PRO A 155 -4.01 -23.69 12.17
C PRO A 155 -5.21 -23.52 13.14
N GLY A 156 -5.28 -24.37 14.16
CA GLY A 156 -6.40 -24.38 15.12
C GLY A 156 -7.73 -24.90 14.55
N GLY A 157 -7.71 -25.67 13.46
CA GLY A 157 -8.90 -26.26 12.83
C GLY A 157 -9.74 -25.28 12.00
N LEU A 158 -9.28 -24.04 11.83
CA LEU A 158 -9.90 -23.02 10.99
C LEU A 158 -9.03 -22.74 9.75
N PRO A 159 -9.64 -22.39 8.61
CA PRO A 159 -8.87 -21.97 7.44
C PRO A 159 -8.06 -20.70 7.75
N PRO A 160 -6.83 -20.57 7.23
CA PRO A 160 -6.06 -19.36 7.40
C PRO A 160 -6.78 -18.17 6.74
N LEU A 161 -6.71 -17.02 7.39
CA LEU A 161 -7.18 -15.75 6.82
C LEU A 161 -6.22 -15.30 5.71
N PRO A 162 -6.68 -14.48 4.74
CA PRO A 162 -5.78 -13.94 3.73
C PRO A 162 -4.64 -13.15 4.39
N SER A 163 -3.46 -13.18 3.76
CA SER A 163 -2.24 -12.59 4.31
C SER A 163 -2.42 -11.11 4.65
N GLY A 164 -2.17 -10.74 5.91
CA GLY A 164 -2.37 -9.38 6.42
C GLY A 164 -3.56 -9.25 7.38
N ASP A 165 -4.49 -10.20 7.36
CA ASP A 165 -5.62 -10.22 8.29
C ASP A 165 -5.31 -11.04 9.54
N SER A 166 -5.23 -10.36 10.69
CA SER A 166 -5.21 -11.02 12.01
C SER A 166 -6.43 -10.59 12.81
N LYS A 167 -7.26 -11.54 13.24
CA LYS A 167 -8.35 -11.29 14.21
C LYS A 167 -7.84 -11.17 15.65
N ALA A 168 -6.52 -11.27 15.87
CA ALA A 168 -5.92 -11.20 17.20
C ALA A 168 -6.18 -9.86 17.90
N SER A 169 -6.33 -8.77 17.14
CA SER A 169 -6.65 -7.44 17.66
C SER A 169 -8.13 -7.08 17.58
N GLY A 170 -9.00 -7.94 17.02
CA GLY A 170 -10.43 -7.65 16.84
C GLY A 170 -10.76 -6.55 15.82
N GLU A 171 -9.78 -5.94 15.17
CA GLU A 171 -9.98 -4.84 14.21
C GLU A 171 -9.46 -5.23 12.82
N TRP A 172 -10.36 -5.26 11.85
CA TRP A 172 -10.05 -5.36 10.42
C TRP A 172 -9.48 -4.02 9.94
N LYS A 173 -8.17 -3.81 10.11
CA LYS A 173 -7.48 -2.58 9.69
C LYS A 173 -6.52 -2.86 8.55
N VAL A 174 -7.05 -3.26 7.39
CA VAL A 174 -6.17 -3.43 6.22
C VAL A 174 -5.90 -2.10 5.53
N HIS A 175 -6.89 -1.23 5.33
CA HIS A 175 -6.66 0.18 4.94
C HIS A 175 -7.91 0.99 5.31
N GLU A 176 -7.93 1.61 6.50
CA GLU A 176 -8.92 2.64 6.77
C GLU A 176 -8.59 3.83 5.86
N TYR A 177 -9.38 4.03 4.81
CA TYR A 177 -9.44 5.32 4.15
C TYR A 177 -9.97 6.30 5.20
N GLY A 178 -9.07 7.07 5.80
CA GLY A 178 -9.45 8.21 6.60
C GLY A 178 -10.24 9.14 5.70
N LEU A 179 -11.56 9.19 5.89
CA LEU A 179 -12.34 10.29 5.35
C LEU A 179 -11.70 11.55 5.92
N ALA A 180 -11.29 12.47 5.05
CA ALA A 180 -10.82 13.77 5.50
C ALA A 180 -11.91 14.36 6.41
N GLU A 181 -11.52 14.87 7.59
CA GLU A 181 -12.46 15.46 8.55
C GLU A 181 -13.30 16.59 7.91
N GLU A 182 -12.83 17.13 6.79
CA GLU A 182 -13.48 18.16 6.01
C GLU A 182 -13.69 17.69 4.56
N ALA A 183 -14.95 17.66 4.13
CA ALA A 183 -15.30 17.40 2.74
C ALA A 183 -14.74 18.51 1.83
N SER A 184 -14.12 18.12 0.72
CA SER A 184 -13.62 19.06 -0.30
C SER A 184 -14.74 19.78 -1.05
N TYR A 185 -15.95 19.23 -1.00
CA TYR A 185 -17.17 19.75 -1.61
C TYR A 185 -18.23 20.02 -0.54
N PRO A 186 -19.16 20.96 -0.79
CA PRO A 186 -20.33 21.15 0.06
C PRO A 186 -21.19 19.89 0.15
N ASP A 187 -21.91 19.74 1.25
CA ASP A 187 -22.75 18.55 1.53
C ASP A 187 -23.89 18.34 0.50
N ASP A 188 -24.22 19.38 -0.29
CA ASP A 188 -25.26 19.36 -1.34
C ASP A 188 -24.76 18.87 -2.71
N ASP A 189 -23.45 18.72 -2.91
CA ASP A 189 -22.88 18.14 -4.13
C ASP A 189 -22.88 16.61 -4.00
N SER A 190 -23.69 15.91 -4.81
CA SER A 190 -23.92 14.45 -4.79
C SER A 190 -22.72 13.58 -5.21
N THR A 191 -21.50 13.98 -4.85
CA THR A 191 -20.30 13.13 -4.90
C THR A 191 -20.24 12.12 -3.76
N SER A 192 -21.27 12.06 -2.90
CA SER A 192 -21.59 10.86 -2.15
C SER A 192 -21.96 9.75 -3.12
N LEU A 193 -21.10 8.73 -3.22
CA LEU A 193 -21.40 7.44 -3.83
C LEU A 193 -22.68 6.88 -3.17
N GLU A 194 -23.85 7.19 -3.75
CA GLU A 194 -25.08 6.46 -3.50
C GLU A 194 -24.84 5.02 -3.98
N ILE A 195 -24.53 4.13 -3.05
CA ILE A 195 -24.75 2.70 -3.24
C ILE A 195 -26.26 2.52 -3.25
N VAL A 196 -26.88 2.73 -4.41
CA VAL A 196 -28.30 2.43 -4.68
C VAL A 196 -28.47 0.92 -4.75
N TYR A 197 -28.36 0.21 -3.62
CA TYR A 197 -28.80 -1.19 -3.50
C TYR A 197 -29.11 -1.52 -2.04
N ALA A 198 -30.27 -1.10 -1.54
CA ALA A 198 -30.85 -1.70 -0.35
C ALA A 198 -32.39 -1.59 -0.26
N ASP A 199 -33.01 -0.58 -0.86
CA ASP A 199 -34.42 -0.27 -0.52
C ASP A 199 -35.49 -0.82 -1.49
N GLU A 200 -35.13 -1.36 -2.66
CA GLU A 200 -36.12 -1.90 -3.61
C GLU A 200 -36.46 -3.39 -3.41
N MET A 201 -35.74 -4.13 -2.56
CA MET A 201 -36.00 -5.57 -2.38
C MET A 201 -36.98 -5.91 -1.24
N GLN A 202 -37.58 -4.91 -0.57
CA GLN A 202 -38.49 -5.14 0.55
C GLN A 202 -39.99 -4.94 0.22
N MET A 203 -40.34 -4.59 -1.04
CA MET A 203 -41.73 -4.41 -1.48
C MET A 203 -42.30 -5.52 -2.36
N LEU A 204 -41.62 -6.67 -2.53
CA LEU A 204 -42.12 -7.79 -3.34
C LEU A 204 -42.19 -9.12 -2.56
N LEU A 205 -42.78 -9.09 -1.37
CA LEU A 205 -43.37 -10.27 -0.75
C LEU A 205 -44.91 -10.17 -0.83
N PRO A 206 -45.59 -10.97 -1.67
CA PRO A 206 -47.05 -10.99 -1.70
C PRO A 206 -47.60 -11.63 -0.42
N MET A 207 -48.35 -10.82 0.34
CA MET A 207 -49.26 -11.28 1.38
C MET A 207 -50.47 -11.97 0.74
N GLY A 208 -50.59 -13.29 0.92
CA GLY A 208 -51.86 -14.01 1.07
C GLY A 208 -52.71 -14.32 -0.18
N ASN A 209 -52.81 -15.61 -0.51
CA ASN A 209 -53.96 -16.45 -0.09
C ASN A 209 -53.50 -17.90 0.07
#